data_AF-A0A1J0LP33-F1
#
_entry.id   AF-A0A1J0LP33-F1
#
_cell.length_a   1.000
_cell.length_b   1.000
_cell.length_c   1.000
_cell.angle_alpha   90.00
_cell.angle_beta   90.00
_cell.angle_gamma   90.00
#
_symmetry.space_group_name_H-M   'P 1'
#
loop_
_entity.id
_entity.type
_entity.pdbx_description
1 polymer ?
#
loop_
_entity_poly.entity_id
_entity_poly.type
_entity_poly.pdbx_seq_one_letter_code
_entity_poly.pdbx_strand_id
1 'polypeptide(L)'
;MKHLKSIFFIATVLFAFSLSAQESKGITANELLKSLNNVDELGVDASKQAEFKDLNSSFVQQLKSLATSSYSKQEKKSKFNDLFKQRNNDLESLFGSKSAYEKYKKKANKTLKKTKRKAKWSLVKMVL
;
A
#
# COMPACT_ATOMS: atom_id res chain seq x y z
N MET A 1 7.69 -11.05 18.26
CA MET A 1 7.46 -9.63 17.84
C MET A 1 7.58 -9.34 16.33
N LYS A 2 8.14 -10.23 15.48
CA LYS A 2 8.33 -9.96 14.03
C LYS A 2 7.00 -9.94 13.24
N HIS A 3 5.99 -10.72 13.64
CA HIS A 3 4.68 -10.76 12.98
C HIS A 3 3.79 -9.53 13.24
N LEU A 4 3.89 -8.88 14.42
CA LEU A 4 3.12 -7.66 14.72
C LEU A 4 3.41 -6.52 13.74
N LYS A 5 4.68 -6.37 13.31
CA LYS A 5 5.08 -5.28 12.40
C LYS A 5 4.51 -5.45 10.99
N SER A 6 4.31 -6.69 10.55
CA SER A 6 3.70 -7.00 9.24
C SER A 6 2.20 -6.70 9.25
N ILE A 7 1.49 -7.07 10.32
CA ILE A 7 0.07 -6.81 10.50
C ILE A 7 -0.23 -5.30 10.47
N PHE A 8 0.65 -4.46 11.02
CA PHE A 8 0.49 -3.01 11.00
C PHE A 8 0.58 -2.39 9.59
N PHE A 9 1.39 -2.95 8.69
CA PHE A 9 1.50 -2.45 7.30
C PHE A 9 0.24 -2.86 6.51
N ILE A 10 -0.21 -4.11 6.65
CA ILE A 10 -1.48 -4.63 6.11
C ILE A 10 -2.64 -3.73 6.53
N ALA A 11 -2.77 -3.47 7.83
CA ALA A 11 -3.85 -2.63 8.37
C ALA A 11 -3.81 -1.19 7.86
N THR A 12 -2.61 -0.66 7.58
CA THR A 12 -2.45 0.70 7.04
C THR A 12 -2.87 0.77 5.57
N VAL A 13 -2.52 -0.24 4.76
CA VAL A 13 -2.95 -0.34 3.36
C VAL A 13 -4.44 -0.65 3.26
N LEU A 14 -4.99 -1.56 4.08
CA LEU A 14 -6.43 -1.83 4.18
C LEU A 14 -7.23 -0.57 4.49
N PHE A 15 -6.76 0.23 5.45
CA PHE A 15 -7.45 1.46 5.82
C PHE A 15 -7.38 2.52 4.70
N ALA A 16 -6.23 2.65 4.04
CA ALA A 16 -6.10 3.53 2.87
C ALA A 16 -7.08 3.11 1.77
N PHE A 17 -7.22 1.80 1.57
CA PHE A 17 -8.07 1.20 0.56
C PHE A 17 -9.57 1.34 0.87
N SER A 18 -10.02 1.07 2.09
CA SER A 18 -11.43 1.23 2.48
C SER A 18 -11.92 2.67 2.35
N LEU A 19 -11.04 3.67 2.52
CA LEU A 19 -11.37 5.08 2.31
C LEU A 19 -11.44 5.47 0.83
N SER A 20 -10.79 4.71 -0.06
CA SER A 20 -10.83 4.98 -1.51
C SER A 20 -12.12 4.52 -2.20
N ALA A 21 -12.93 3.70 -1.51
CA ALA A 21 -14.19 3.14 -2.03
C ALA A 21 -15.43 3.97 -1.68
N GLN A 22 -15.30 4.97 -0.79
CA GLN A 22 -16.32 6.00 -0.57
C GLN A 22 -15.86 7.26 -1.31
N GLU A 23 -16.74 7.89 -2.08
CA GLU A 23 -16.46 9.13 -2.84
C GLU A 23 -16.05 10.33 -1.97
N SER A 24 -15.94 10.16 -0.65
CA SER A 24 -15.45 11.15 0.29
C SER A 24 -13.92 11.06 0.48
N LYS A 25 -13.17 11.79 -0.35
CA LYS A 25 -11.78 12.27 -0.10
C LYS A 25 -10.89 11.36 0.79
N GLY A 26 -10.84 10.07 0.44
CA GLY A 26 -9.89 9.11 1.00
C GLY A 26 -8.51 9.23 0.35
N ILE A 27 -7.57 8.36 0.73
CA ILE A 27 -6.31 8.22 -0.01
C ILE A 27 -6.66 7.70 -1.40
N THR A 28 -6.39 8.50 -2.44
CA THR A 28 -6.66 8.09 -3.82
C THR A 28 -5.71 6.97 -4.26
N ALA A 29 -6.09 6.21 -5.29
CA ALA A 29 -5.20 5.22 -5.92
C ALA A 29 -3.83 5.85 -6.32
N ASN A 30 -3.85 7.07 -6.84
CA ASN A 30 -2.64 7.81 -7.23
C ASN A 30 -1.77 8.19 -6.02
N GLU A 31 -2.37 8.62 -4.91
CA GLU A 31 -1.63 8.92 -3.67
C GLU A 31 -1.07 7.66 -3.01
N LEU A 32 -1.82 6.56 -3.07
CA LEU A 32 -1.35 5.25 -2.64
C LEU A 32 -0.13 4.84 -3.48
N LEU A 33 -0.24 4.88 -4.81
CA LEU A 33 0.85 4.55 -5.72
C LEU A 33 2.08 5.43 -5.47
N LYS A 34 1.90 6.75 -5.33
CA LYS A 34 2.99 7.68 -5.00
C LYS A 34 3.65 7.35 -3.67
N SER A 35 2.86 6.95 -2.67
CA SER A 35 3.38 6.57 -1.35
C SER A 35 4.16 5.25 -1.38
N LEU A 36 3.72 4.30 -2.20
CA LEU A 36 4.41 3.03 -2.41
C LEU A 36 5.67 3.19 -3.27
N ASN A 37 5.64 4.08 -4.26
CA ASN A 37 6.77 4.36 -5.15
C ASN A 37 7.84 5.29 -4.56
N ASN A 38 7.65 5.78 -3.34
CA ASN A 38 8.63 6.63 -2.68
C ASN A 38 9.79 5.79 -2.11
N VAL A 39 10.74 5.47 -3.00
CA VAL A 39 11.85 4.53 -2.75
C VAL A 39 13.25 5.12 -2.89
N ASP A 40 13.37 6.44 -2.92
CA ASP A 40 14.68 7.09 -2.89
C ASP A 40 15.54 6.47 -1.77
N GLU A 41 16.82 6.24 -2.02
CA GLU A 41 17.79 5.70 -1.03
C GLU A 41 17.61 4.23 -0.62
N LEU A 42 16.72 3.44 -1.26
CA LEU A 42 16.53 2.02 -0.89
C LEU A 42 17.51 1.05 -1.56
N GLY A 43 18.43 1.56 -2.39
CA GLY A 43 19.44 0.74 -3.08
C GLY A 43 18.85 -0.24 -4.09
N VAL A 44 17.64 0.05 -4.60
CA VAL A 44 17.10 -0.66 -5.76
C VAL A 44 17.93 -0.24 -6.97
N ASP A 45 18.59 -1.20 -7.59
CA ASP A 45 19.31 -1.00 -8.85
C ASP A 45 18.38 -0.28 -9.86
N ALA A 46 18.93 0.66 -10.63
CA ALA A 46 18.18 1.40 -11.64
C ALA A 46 17.47 0.44 -12.61
N SER A 47 18.07 -0.72 -12.89
CA SER A 47 17.48 -1.80 -13.70
C SER A 47 16.17 -2.36 -13.12
N LYS A 48 16.05 -2.41 -11.79
CA LYS A 48 14.89 -2.96 -11.06
C LYS A 48 13.86 -1.90 -10.67
N GLN A 49 14.18 -0.63 -10.88
CA GLN A 49 13.31 0.48 -10.49
C GLN A 49 12.03 0.55 -11.35
N ALA A 50 12.12 0.17 -12.63
CA ALA A 50 10.96 0.05 -13.52
C ALA A 50 10.03 -1.07 -13.04
N GLU A 51 10.58 -2.28 -12.86
CA GLU A 51 9.84 -3.46 -12.36
C GLU A 51 9.19 -3.18 -11.00
N PHE A 52 9.89 -2.49 -10.10
CA PHE A 52 9.34 -2.05 -8.82
C PHE A 52 8.09 -1.17 -8.96
N LYS A 53 8.14 -0.18 -9.86
CA LYS A 53 7.03 0.75 -10.11
C LYS A 53 5.85 0.01 -10.75
N ASP A 54 6.13 -0.93 -11.65
CA ASP A 54 5.11 -1.74 -12.33
C ASP A 54 4.39 -2.66 -11.35
N LEU A 55 5.12 -3.35 -10.46
CA LEU A 55 4.54 -4.16 -9.38
C LEU A 55 3.60 -3.34 -8.49
N ASN A 56 4.01 -2.12 -8.12
CA ASN A 56 3.16 -1.24 -7.32
C ASN A 56 1.94 -0.72 -8.08
N SER A 57 2.10 -0.40 -9.36
CA SER A 57 1.01 0.05 -10.23
C SER A 57 -0.03 -1.05 -10.38
N SER A 58 0.40 -2.27 -10.74
CA SER A 58 -0.45 -3.46 -10.86
C SER A 58 -1.20 -3.74 -9.56
N PHE A 59 -0.50 -3.71 -8.42
CA PHE A 59 -1.13 -3.88 -7.11
C PHE A 59 -2.22 -2.84 -6.84
N VAL A 60 -1.96 -1.56 -7.11
CA VAL A 60 -2.95 -0.48 -6.90
C VAL A 60 -4.15 -0.62 -7.84
N GLN A 61 -3.94 -1.06 -9.09
CA GLN A 61 -5.02 -1.34 -10.04
C GLN A 61 -5.88 -2.51 -9.57
N GLN A 62 -5.25 -3.62 -9.14
CA GLN A 62 -5.95 -4.79 -8.61
C GLN A 62 -6.74 -4.45 -7.34
N LEU A 63 -6.19 -3.59 -6.48
CA LEU A 63 -6.94 -3.03 -5.36
C LEU A 63 -8.15 -2.25 -5.87
N LYS A 64 -7.98 -1.29 -6.78
CA LYS A 64 -9.11 -0.51 -7.32
C LYS A 64 -10.23 -1.41 -7.86
N SER A 65 -9.88 -2.43 -8.65
CA SER A 65 -10.84 -3.43 -9.17
C SER A 65 -11.50 -4.24 -8.06
N LEU A 66 -10.77 -4.59 -7.00
CA LEU A 66 -11.32 -5.26 -5.82
C LEU A 66 -12.29 -4.36 -5.04
N ALA A 67 -12.09 -3.05 -5.07
CA ALA A 67 -12.93 -2.08 -4.36
C ALA A 67 -14.29 -1.97 -5.02
N THR A 68 -14.29 -1.89 -6.36
CA THR A 68 -15.50 -1.74 -7.19
C THR A 68 -16.21 -3.06 -7.50
N SER A 69 -15.65 -4.21 -7.13
CA SER A 69 -16.28 -5.50 -7.38
C SER A 69 -17.55 -5.73 -6.53
N SER A 70 -18.37 -6.68 -6.96
CA SER A 70 -19.58 -7.13 -6.26
C SER A 70 -19.31 -8.09 -5.09
N TYR A 71 -18.04 -8.39 -4.78
CA TYR A 71 -17.69 -9.30 -3.68
C TYR A 71 -18.20 -8.79 -2.33
N SER A 72 -18.56 -9.72 -1.45
CA SER A 72 -18.89 -9.41 -0.07
C SER A 72 -17.69 -8.80 0.66
N LYS A 73 -17.94 -8.12 1.78
CA LYS A 73 -16.88 -7.52 2.61
C LYS A 73 -15.83 -8.54 3.06
N GLN A 74 -16.26 -9.78 3.37
CA GLN A 74 -15.38 -10.84 3.82
C GLN A 74 -14.50 -11.36 2.68
N GLU A 75 -15.07 -11.55 1.49
CA GLU A 75 -14.32 -11.94 0.29
C GLU A 75 -13.33 -10.86 -0.14
N LYS A 76 -13.74 -9.58 -0.12
CA LYS A 76 -12.83 -8.45 -0.38
C LYS A 76 -11.65 -8.45 0.59
N LYS A 77 -11.89 -8.70 1.88
CA LYS A 77 -10.82 -8.82 2.88
C LYS A 77 -9.89 -9.99 2.59
N SER A 78 -10.41 -11.16 2.20
CA SER A 78 -9.59 -12.31 1.84
C SER A 78 -8.71 -12.02 0.63
N LYS A 79 -9.32 -11.59 -0.48
CA LYS A 79 -8.61 -11.26 -1.72
C LYS A 79 -7.58 -10.15 -1.52
N PHE A 80 -7.88 -9.15 -0.69
CA PHE A 80 -6.90 -8.14 -0.31
C PHE A 80 -5.66 -8.77 0.34
N ASN A 81 -5.85 -9.69 1.28
CA ASN A 81 -4.72 -10.34 1.97
C ASN A 81 -3.88 -11.16 0.99
N ASP A 82 -4.52 -11.81 0.02
CA ASP A 82 -3.83 -12.60 -0.99
C ASP A 82 -3.02 -11.71 -1.94
N LEU A 83 -3.63 -10.63 -2.46
CA LEU A 83 -2.92 -9.61 -3.26
C LEU A 83 -1.73 -9.02 -2.51
N PHE A 84 -1.92 -8.72 -1.22
CA PHE A 84 -0.85 -8.16 -0.40
C PHE A 84 0.29 -9.15 -0.15
N LYS A 85 -0.03 -10.44 0.08
CA LYS A 85 0.98 -11.50 0.21
C LYS A 85 1.76 -11.68 -1.07
N GLN A 86 1.07 -11.78 -2.21
CA GLN A 86 1.69 -11.93 -3.53
C GLN A 86 2.68 -10.79 -3.79
N ARG A 87 2.21 -9.55 -3.69
CA ARG A 87 3.06 -8.36 -3.86
C ARG A 87 4.29 -8.37 -2.95
N ASN A 88 4.14 -8.79 -1.69
CA ASN A 88 5.26 -8.84 -0.76
C ASN A 88 6.31 -9.89 -1.17
N ASN A 89 5.87 -11.03 -1.70
CA ASN A 89 6.77 -12.06 -2.22
C ASN A 89 7.50 -11.57 -3.47
N ASP A 90 6.79 -10.88 -4.37
CA ASP A 90 7.38 -10.31 -5.59
C ASP A 90 8.43 -9.24 -5.23
N LEU A 91 8.11 -8.36 -4.28
CA LEU A 91 9.05 -7.35 -3.81
C LEU A 91 10.24 -7.97 -3.06
N GLU A 92 10.03 -8.93 -2.17
CA GLU A 92 11.15 -9.60 -1.48
C GLU A 92 12.11 -10.25 -2.48
N SER A 93 11.59 -10.83 -3.56
CA SER A 93 12.37 -11.39 -4.67
C SER A 93 13.12 -10.29 -5.45
N LEU A 94 12.43 -9.19 -5.79
CA LEU A 94 13.01 -8.05 -6.52
C LEU A 94 14.20 -7.44 -5.77
N PHE A 95 14.02 -7.19 -4.47
CA PHE A 95 15.04 -6.59 -3.61
C PHE A 95 16.26 -7.50 -3.39
N GLY A 96 16.16 -8.81 -3.69
CA GLY A 96 17.23 -9.80 -3.57
C GLY A 96 17.74 -10.04 -2.14
N SER A 97 17.33 -9.22 -1.18
CA SER A 97 17.67 -9.34 0.22
C SER A 97 16.49 -8.92 1.10
N LYS A 98 16.25 -9.73 2.12
CA LYS A 98 15.23 -9.48 3.15
C LYS A 98 15.45 -8.16 3.89
N SER A 99 16.72 -7.75 4.05
CA SER A 99 17.08 -6.50 4.72
C SER A 99 16.63 -5.27 3.93
N ALA A 100 16.87 -5.23 2.61
CA ALA A 100 16.45 -4.15 1.75
C ALA A 100 14.91 -4.06 1.66
N TYR A 101 14.25 -5.21 1.52
CA TYR A 101 12.79 -5.29 1.54
C TYR A 101 12.18 -4.80 2.88
N GLU A 102 12.77 -5.13 4.02
CA GLU A 102 12.29 -4.62 5.31
C GLU A 102 12.52 -3.11 5.49
N LYS A 103 13.61 -2.55 4.95
CA LYS A 103 13.83 -1.09 4.92
C LYS A 103 12.74 -0.41 4.10
N TYR A 104 12.44 -0.96 2.92
CA TYR A 104 11.33 -0.53 2.08
C TYR A 104 10.01 -0.53 2.85
N LYS A 105 9.64 -1.67 3.46
CA LYS A 105 8.37 -1.81 4.20
C LYS A 105 8.23 -0.77 5.29
N LYS A 106 9.31 -0.46 6.01
CA LYS A 106 9.34 0.61 7.03
C LYS A 106 9.13 1.99 6.42
N LYS A 107 9.80 2.32 5.30
CA LYS A 107 9.68 3.63 4.64
C LYS A 107 8.27 3.82 4.06
N ALA A 108 7.77 2.84 3.30
CA ALA A 108 6.40 2.82 2.78
C ALA A 108 5.36 2.99 3.88
N ASN A 109 5.50 2.26 5.00
CA ASN A 109 4.59 2.40 6.14
C ASN A 109 4.61 3.80 6.77
N LYS A 110 5.80 4.41 6.92
CA LYS A 110 5.92 5.79 7.42
C LYS A 110 5.20 6.78 6.48
N THR A 111 5.40 6.66 5.18
CA THR A 111 4.76 7.51 4.18
C THR A 111 3.24 7.34 4.20
N LEU A 112 2.75 6.11 4.16
CA LEU A 112 1.31 5.83 4.23
C LEU A 112 0.67 6.33 5.52
N LYS A 113 1.34 6.20 6.67
CA LYS A 113 0.84 6.77 7.94
C LYS A 113 0.71 8.30 7.86
N LYS A 114 1.68 8.98 7.24
CA LYS A 114 1.60 10.44 7.02
C LYS A 114 0.43 10.79 6.10
N THR A 115 0.28 10.08 4.98
CA THR A 115 -0.83 10.27 4.03
C THR A 115 -2.18 10.03 4.71
N LYS A 116 -2.32 8.96 5.50
CA LYS A 116 -3.51 8.65 6.31
C LYS A 116 -3.83 9.76 7.31
N ARG A 117 -2.82 10.27 8.02
CA ARG A 117 -3.01 11.39 8.95
C ARG A 117 -3.50 12.65 8.21
N LYS A 118 -2.88 12.99 7.08
CA LYS A 118 -3.30 14.14 6.26
C LYS A 118 -4.75 14.01 5.80
N ALA A 119 -5.14 12.85 5.27
CA ALA A 119 -6.51 12.56 4.87
C ALA A 119 -7.48 12.72 6.06
N LYS A 120 -7.17 12.12 7.21
CA LYS A 120 -7.97 12.27 8.43
C LYS A 120 -8.15 13.74 8.86
N TRP A 121 -7.07 14.53 8.88
CA TRP A 121 -7.13 15.94 9.25
C TRP A 121 -7.91 16.79 8.26
N SER A 122 -7.84 16.47 6.96
CA SER A 122 -8.63 17.16 5.94
C SER A 122 -10.13 16.95 6.13
N LEU A 123 -10.56 15.75 6.51
CA LEU A 123 -11.96 15.44 6.83
C LEU A 123 -12.41 16.21 8.09
N VAL A 124 -11.58 16.26 9.13
CA VAL A 124 -11.91 16.98 10.38
C VAL A 124 -12.09 18.49 10.14
N LYS A 125 -11.23 19.11 9.31
CA LYS A 125 -11.33 20.54 8.96
C LYS A 125 -12.55 20.92 8.11
N MET A 126 -13.23 19.95 7.50
CA MET A 126 -14.44 20.20 6.70
C MET A 126 -15.74 20.05 7.51
N VAL A 127 -15.65 19.47 8.71
CA VAL A 127 -16.79 19.26 9.62
C VAL A 127 -16.85 20.33 10.73
N LEU A 128 -15.74 21.02 10.97
CA LEU A 128 -15.62 22.20 11.84
C LEU A 128 -15.70 23.48 11.00
#